data_AF-Q9M6S4-F1
#
_entry.id   AF-Q9M6S4-F1
#
_cell.length_a   1.000
_cell.length_b   1.000
_cell.length_c   1.000
_cell.angle_alpha   90.00
_cell.angle_beta   90.00
_cell.angle_gamma   90.00
#
_symmetry.space_group_name_H-M   'P 1'
#
loop_
_entity.id
_entity.type
_entity.pdbx_description
1 polymer ?
#
loop_
_entity_poly.entity_id
_entity_poly.type
_entity_poly.pdbx_seq_one_letter_code
_entity_poly.pdbx_strand_id
1 'polypeptide(L)'
;AKPSNGFVRGVLFQHATMVNVQNPIIIDQNYCPDNKNCPNQVSGVKISDVTYQDIHGSSATQVAIKFNCGKKYPCSKITLEDVNLTYNNQPAQSTCSNAGGSASGLVKPSSCL
;
A
#
# COMPACT_ATOMS: atom_id res chain seq x y z
N ALA A 1 -7.13 17.78 2.44
CA ALA A 1 -6.63 17.50 1.08
C ALA A 1 -7.29 18.47 0.11
N LYS A 2 -6.58 18.92 -0.93
CA LYS A 2 -7.21 19.78 -1.95
C LYS A 2 -8.20 18.94 -2.79
N PRO A 3 -9.37 19.48 -3.16
CA PRO A 3 -10.29 18.80 -4.08
C PRO A 3 -9.56 18.44 -5.39
N SER A 4 -9.76 17.21 -5.85
CA SER A 4 -9.17 16.70 -7.09
C SER A 4 -10.14 15.70 -7.72
N ASN A 5 -10.14 15.62 -9.04
CA ASN A 5 -10.81 14.56 -9.81
C ASN A 5 -9.77 13.64 -10.48
N GLY A 6 -8.52 13.71 -10.03
CA GLY A 6 -7.42 12.92 -10.59
C GLY A 6 -7.56 11.43 -10.30
N PHE A 7 -6.80 10.63 -11.03
CA PHE A 7 -6.75 9.18 -10.84
C PHE A 7 -5.34 8.64 -11.03
N VAL A 8 -5.08 7.48 -10.44
CA VAL A 8 -3.91 6.65 -10.66
C VAL A 8 -4.41 5.25 -10.98
N ARG A 9 -3.98 4.70 -12.13
CA ARG A 9 -4.44 3.40 -12.61
C ARG A 9 -3.40 2.70 -13.47
N GLY A 10 -3.35 1.37 -13.39
CA GLY A 10 -2.50 0.53 -14.23
C GLY A 10 -1.03 0.59 -13.82
N VAL A 11 -0.79 0.62 -12.51
CA VAL A 11 0.57 0.76 -11.96
C VAL A 11 1.10 -0.63 -11.62
N LEU A 12 2.31 -0.93 -12.05
CA LEU A 12 3.01 -2.19 -11.77
C LEU A 12 4.33 -1.91 -11.06
N PHE A 13 4.50 -2.51 -9.90
CA PHE A 13 5.77 -2.63 -9.19
C PHE A 13 6.17 -4.10 -9.21
N GLN A 14 7.33 -4.43 -9.79
CA GLN A 14 7.77 -5.82 -9.92
C GLN A 14 9.27 -6.02 -9.71
N HIS A 15 9.64 -7.23 -9.27
CA HIS A 15 11.03 -7.70 -9.12
C HIS A 15 11.86 -6.79 -8.21
N ALA A 16 11.35 -6.49 -7.01
CA ALA A 16 11.96 -5.53 -6.09
C ALA A 16 12.48 -6.22 -4.82
N THR A 17 13.77 -6.04 -4.54
CA THR A 17 14.38 -6.45 -3.27
C THR A 17 14.41 -5.29 -2.28
N MET A 18 13.81 -5.50 -1.11
CA MET A 18 13.69 -4.52 -0.03
C MET A 18 14.73 -4.84 1.05
N VAL A 19 15.55 -3.87 1.42
CA VAL A 19 16.58 -4.06 2.46
C VAL A 19 16.38 -3.02 3.55
N ASN A 20 15.85 -3.47 4.69
CA ASN A 20 15.63 -2.63 5.88
C ASN A 20 14.85 -1.34 5.56
N VAL A 21 13.77 -1.45 4.78
CA VAL A 21 12.92 -0.33 4.36
C VAL A 21 11.78 -0.12 5.36
N GLN A 22 11.46 1.10 5.79
CA GLN A 22 10.45 1.32 6.86
C GLN A 22 9.07 0.74 6.56
N ASN A 23 8.53 0.94 5.36
CA ASN A 23 7.27 0.35 4.90
C ASN A 23 7.42 0.04 3.40
N PRO A 24 7.92 -1.15 3.03
CA PRO A 24 8.20 -1.51 1.64
C PRO A 24 7.07 -1.27 0.65
N ILE A 25 5.82 -1.48 1.05
CA ILE A 25 4.63 -1.30 0.20
C ILE A 25 3.67 -0.35 0.91
N ILE A 26 3.39 0.81 0.30
CA ILE A 26 2.50 1.82 0.87
C ILE A 26 1.60 2.50 -0.16
N ILE A 27 0.33 2.66 0.19
CA ILE A 27 -0.59 3.63 -0.42
C ILE A 27 -1.14 4.48 0.71
N ASP A 28 -0.90 5.79 0.70
CA ASP A 28 -1.41 6.71 1.71
C ASP A 28 -2.22 7.84 1.07
N GLN A 29 -3.54 7.65 0.97
CA GLN A 29 -4.45 8.70 0.49
C GLN A 29 -4.74 9.76 1.56
N ASN A 30 -4.28 9.57 2.80
CA ASN A 30 -4.37 10.56 3.87
C ASN A 30 -3.04 11.31 4.05
N TYR A 31 -2.11 11.18 3.10
CA TYR A 31 -0.84 11.88 3.12
C TYR A 31 -1.06 13.40 3.20
N CYS A 32 -0.54 14.00 4.27
CA CYS A 32 -0.58 15.44 4.52
C CYS A 32 0.81 15.89 5.01
N PRO A 33 1.67 16.38 4.11
CA PRO A 33 3.01 16.82 4.49
C PRO A 33 2.91 17.96 5.52
N ASP A 34 3.73 17.86 6.58
CA ASP A 34 3.83 18.81 7.69
C ASP A 34 2.53 19.12 8.45
N ASN A 35 1.45 18.38 8.20
CA ASN A 35 0.11 18.67 8.71
C ASN A 35 -0.40 20.10 8.39
N LYS A 36 0.17 20.76 7.38
CA LYS A 36 -0.17 22.14 7.00
C LYS A 36 -1.13 22.16 5.83
N ASN A 37 -2.16 23.01 5.91
CA ASN A 37 -3.09 23.29 4.81
C ASN A 37 -3.76 22.06 4.18
N CYS A 38 -4.24 21.14 5.01
CA CYS A 38 -5.03 19.98 4.58
C CYS A 38 -6.52 20.08 4.98
N PRO A 39 -7.24 21.17 4.62
CA PRO A 39 -8.68 21.25 4.90
C PRO A 39 -9.39 20.09 4.21
N ASN A 40 -10.30 19.42 4.91
CA ASN A 40 -11.05 18.23 4.45
C ASN A 40 -10.14 17.04 4.07
N GLN A 41 -9.83 16.16 5.04
CA GLN A 41 -8.85 15.06 4.98
C GLN A 41 -9.04 14.02 3.87
N VAL A 42 -10.08 14.10 3.06
CA VAL A 42 -10.39 13.11 2.04
C VAL A 42 -9.72 13.48 0.71
N SER A 43 -8.71 12.71 0.30
CA SER A 43 -8.13 12.84 -1.05
C SER A 43 -9.21 12.66 -2.12
N GLY A 44 -9.19 13.50 -3.15
CA GLY A 44 -10.04 13.37 -4.34
C GLY A 44 -9.51 12.39 -5.39
N VAL A 45 -8.29 11.88 -5.21
CA VAL A 45 -7.63 11.02 -6.20
C VAL A 45 -8.14 9.59 -6.07
N LYS A 46 -8.65 9.02 -7.17
CA LYS A 46 -9.06 7.61 -7.22
C LYS A 46 -7.87 6.72 -7.58
N ILE A 47 -7.63 5.69 -6.77
CA ILE A 47 -6.55 4.73 -7.02
C ILE A 47 -7.18 3.38 -7.32
N SER A 48 -6.78 2.77 -8.43
CA SER A 48 -7.25 1.43 -8.79
C SER A 48 -6.22 0.70 -9.63
N ASP A 49 -6.28 -0.63 -9.71
CA ASP A 49 -5.49 -1.40 -10.69
C ASP A 49 -3.99 -1.20 -10.45
N VAL A 50 -3.56 -1.57 -9.24
CA VAL A 50 -2.16 -1.46 -8.78
C VAL A 50 -1.67 -2.85 -8.42
N THR A 51 -0.61 -3.30 -9.08
CA THR A 51 -0.03 -4.62 -8.89
C THR A 51 1.35 -4.52 -8.24
N TYR A 52 1.55 -5.30 -7.19
CA TYR A 52 2.84 -5.55 -6.55
C TYR A 52 3.18 -7.02 -6.77
N GLN A 53 4.20 -7.30 -7.57
CA GLN A 53 4.57 -8.65 -7.99
C GLN A 53 6.04 -8.94 -7.67
N ASP A 54 6.35 -10.12 -7.13
CA ASP A 54 7.74 -10.51 -6.80
C ASP A 54 8.50 -9.44 -6.01
N ILE A 55 7.92 -9.06 -4.86
CA ILE A 55 8.52 -8.09 -3.94
C ILE A 55 8.95 -8.82 -2.68
N HIS A 56 10.24 -8.83 -2.39
CA HIS A 56 10.78 -9.63 -1.29
C HIS A 56 11.86 -8.91 -0.49
N GLY A 57 12.12 -9.37 0.73
CA GLY A 57 13.21 -8.87 1.58
C GLY A 57 12.78 -8.48 2.99
N SER A 58 13.34 -7.38 3.51
CA SER A 58 13.16 -6.96 4.90
C SER A 58 12.63 -5.54 5.08
N SER A 59 11.73 -5.41 6.05
CA SER A 59 11.18 -4.16 6.56
C SER A 59 11.93 -3.74 7.82
N ALA A 60 12.16 -2.43 7.98
CA ALA A 60 12.68 -1.84 9.21
C ALA A 60 11.58 -1.61 10.26
N THR A 61 10.31 -1.70 9.89
CA THR A 61 9.18 -1.65 10.85
C THR A 61 8.32 -2.90 10.76
N GLN A 62 7.54 -3.16 11.81
CA GLN A 62 6.67 -4.33 11.89
C GLN A 62 5.61 -4.35 10.77
N VAL A 63 5.11 -3.19 10.34
CA VAL A 63 4.12 -3.07 9.26
C VAL A 63 4.85 -2.89 7.94
N ALA A 64 4.95 -3.93 7.13
CA ALA A 64 5.63 -3.83 5.83
C ALA A 64 4.69 -3.36 4.71
N ILE A 65 3.41 -3.73 4.80
CA ILE A 65 2.37 -3.38 3.82
C ILE A 65 1.35 -2.46 4.48
N LYS A 66 1.16 -1.26 3.94
CA LYS A 66 0.21 -0.28 4.49
C LYS A 66 -0.64 0.35 3.38
N PHE A 67 -1.92 0.00 3.34
CA PHE A 67 -2.90 0.63 2.45
C PHE A 67 -3.87 1.48 3.26
N ASN A 68 -3.60 2.77 3.32
CA ASN A 68 -4.40 3.79 4.00
C ASN A 68 -5.23 4.58 3.00
N CYS A 69 -6.29 3.97 2.49
CA CYS A 69 -7.17 4.58 1.49
C CYS A 69 -8.34 5.34 2.13
N GLY A 70 -8.86 6.34 1.43
CA GLY A 70 -9.92 7.23 1.89
C GLY A 70 -11.31 6.60 1.77
N LYS A 71 -12.18 6.84 2.76
CA LYS A 71 -13.55 6.29 2.78
C LYS A 71 -14.41 6.71 1.57
N LYS A 72 -14.21 7.92 1.04
CA LYS A 72 -14.99 8.45 -0.09
C LYS A 72 -14.61 7.82 -1.43
N TYR A 73 -13.33 7.48 -1.59
CA TYR A 73 -12.78 6.90 -2.81
C TYR A 73 -11.85 5.74 -2.42
N PRO A 74 -12.41 4.59 -2.00
CA PRO A 74 -11.63 3.43 -1.62
C PRO A 74 -10.72 2.98 -2.77
N CYS A 75 -9.55 2.44 -2.43
CA CYS A 75 -8.70 1.81 -3.43
C CYS A 75 -9.29 0.46 -3.85
N SER A 76 -9.21 0.13 -5.13
CA SER A 76 -9.80 -1.11 -5.66
C SER A 76 -8.85 -1.81 -6.63
N LYS A 77 -9.00 -3.13 -6.80
CA LYS A 77 -8.16 -3.92 -7.72
C LYS A 77 -6.66 -3.75 -7.41
N ILE A 78 -6.31 -3.83 -6.12
CA ILE A 78 -4.92 -3.97 -5.72
C ILE A 78 -4.57 -5.46 -5.81
N THR A 79 -3.44 -5.80 -6.43
CA THR A 79 -2.96 -7.18 -6.53
C THR A 79 -1.65 -7.32 -5.77
N LEU A 80 -1.58 -8.28 -4.86
CA LEU A 80 -0.35 -8.77 -4.24
C LEU A 80 -0.04 -10.15 -4.79
N GLU A 81 1.08 -10.30 -5.50
CA GLU A 81 1.48 -11.56 -6.11
C GLU A 81 2.94 -11.86 -5.72
N ASP A 82 3.19 -13.01 -5.11
CA ASP A 82 4.55 -13.43 -4.71
C ASP A 82 5.31 -12.36 -3.88
N VAL A 83 4.64 -11.82 -2.86
CA VAL A 83 5.21 -10.83 -1.94
C VAL A 83 5.73 -11.53 -0.68
N ASN A 84 7.01 -11.38 -0.35
CA ASN A 84 7.63 -12.01 0.82
C ASN A 84 8.50 -11.04 1.63
N LEU A 85 7.89 -10.38 2.61
CA LEU A 85 8.48 -9.34 3.44
C LEU A 85 8.55 -9.77 4.91
N THR A 86 9.73 -9.60 5.48
CA THR A 86 10.03 -9.98 6.88
C THR A 86 10.35 -8.76 7.74
N TYR A 87 10.11 -8.87 9.03
CA TYR A 87 10.58 -7.95 10.07
C TYR A 87 11.24 -8.79 11.17
N ASN A 88 12.51 -8.50 11.50
CA ASN A 88 13.31 -9.28 12.45
C ASN A 88 13.28 -10.79 12.18
N ASN A 89 13.47 -11.19 10.92
CA ASN A 89 13.45 -12.59 10.45
C ASN A 89 12.12 -13.34 10.66
N GLN A 90 11.04 -12.62 11.00
CA GLN A 90 9.68 -13.15 11.07
C GLN A 90 8.83 -12.51 9.97
N PRO A 91 7.69 -13.13 9.57
CA PRO A 91 6.75 -12.45 8.69
C PRO A 91 6.38 -11.07 9.28
N ALA A 92 6.39 -10.04 8.43
CA ALA A 92 5.97 -8.70 8.86
C ALA A 92 4.44 -8.64 9.09
N GLN A 93 3.86 -7.45 9.06
CA GLN A 93 2.41 -7.25 9.12
C GLN A 93 1.91 -6.40 7.97
N SER A 94 0.64 -6.59 7.64
CA SER A 94 -0.10 -5.76 6.68
C SER A 94 -1.25 -5.03 7.37
N THR A 95 -1.49 -3.79 6.99
CA THR A 95 -2.66 -3.01 7.45
C THR A 95 -3.38 -2.39 6.26
N CYS A 96 -4.71 -2.52 6.24
CA CYS A 96 -5.56 -2.04 5.17
C CYS A 96 -6.71 -1.20 5.74
N SER A 97 -7.06 -0.14 5.05
CA SER A 97 -8.19 0.73 5.34
C SER A 97 -8.79 1.19 4.02
N ASN A 98 -10.04 0.79 3.76
CA ASN A 98 -10.77 1.11 2.52
C ASN A 98 -10.01 0.69 1.24
N ALA A 99 -9.33 -0.45 1.30
CA ALA A 99 -8.58 -1.04 0.20
C ALA A 99 -9.16 -2.43 -0.08
N GLY A 100 -9.39 -2.75 -1.34
CA GLY A 100 -9.88 -4.06 -1.77
C GLY A 100 -9.11 -4.57 -2.97
N GLY A 101 -8.89 -5.88 -3.00
CA GLY A 101 -8.00 -6.48 -3.97
C GLY A 101 -7.97 -8.00 -3.93
N SER A 102 -6.86 -8.57 -4.37
CA SER A 102 -6.61 -9.99 -4.37
C SER A 102 -5.15 -10.28 -4.05
N ALA A 103 -4.91 -11.43 -3.44
CA ALA A 103 -3.59 -11.94 -3.14
C ALA A 103 -3.42 -13.35 -3.73
N SER A 104 -2.31 -13.62 -4.40
CA SER A 104 -2.02 -14.91 -5.04
C SER A 104 -0.55 -15.29 -4.92
N GLY A 105 -0.24 -16.58 -5.01
CA GLY A 105 1.12 -17.08 -4.83
C GLY A 105 1.59 -17.02 -3.37
N LEU A 106 2.89 -16.84 -3.15
CA LEU A 106 3.46 -16.69 -1.81
C LEU A 106 3.26 -15.26 -1.31
N VAL A 107 2.28 -15.04 -0.42
CA VAL A 107 2.06 -13.72 0.18
C VAL A 107 2.32 -13.76 1.69
N LYS A 108 3.49 -13.27 2.08
CA LYS A 108 3.94 -13.01 3.46
C LYS A 108 4.36 -11.54 3.56
N PRO A 109 3.80 -10.75 4.49
CA PRO A 109 2.81 -11.12 5.51
C PRO A 109 1.44 -11.48 4.92
N SER A 110 0.58 -12.12 5.73
CA SER A 110 -0.81 -12.43 5.34
C SER A 110 -1.50 -11.19 4.79
N SER A 111 -2.17 -11.30 3.65
CA SER A 111 -2.87 -10.18 3.03
C SER A 111 -3.98 -9.61 3.91
N CYS A 112 -4.18 -8.29 3.84
CA CYS A 112 -5.34 -7.58 4.41
C CYS A 112 -6.32 -7.05 3.34
N LEU A 113 -6.08 -7.36 2.07
CA LEU A 113 -6.93 -7.02 0.92
C LEU A 113 -8.14 -7.95 0.78
#